data_AF-A0A094PPD4-F1
#
_entry.id   AF-A0A094PPD4-F1
#
_cell.length_a   1.000
_cell.length_b   1.000
_cell.length_c   1.000
_cell.angle_alpha   90.00
_cell.angle_beta   90.00
_cell.angle_gamma   90.00
#
_symmetry.space_group_name_H-M   'P 1'
#
loop_
_entity.id
_entity.type
_entity.pdbx_description
1 polymer ?
#
loop_
_entity_poly.entity_id
_entity_poly.type
_entity_poly.pdbx_seq_one_letter_code
_entity_poly.pdbx_strand_id
1 'polypeptide(L)' 'IIDRAKGILMAALNLTEPQAFSWIQKAAMDRRLTMKEVALAVAEPDQAKKLDF' A
#
# COMPACT_ATOMS: atom_id res chain seq x y z
N ILE A 1 0.55 9.78 -1.07
CA ILE A 1 0.48 8.60 -0.18
C ILE A 1 1.08 7.35 -0.83
N ILE A 2 0.84 7.10 -2.13
CA ILE A 2 1.38 5.94 -2.84
C ILE A 2 2.92 5.91 -2.83
N ASP A 3 3.61 7.03 -3.08
CA ASP A 3 5.08 7.06 -3.02
C ASP A 3 5.63 6.78 -1.62
N ARG A 4 4.93 7.24 -0.58
CA ARG A 4 5.27 6.94 0.82
C ARG A 4 5.11 5.44 1.12
N ALA A 5 4.01 4.84 0.65
CA ALA A 5 3.78 3.41 0.76
C ALA A 5 4.84 2.60 0.02
N LYS A 6 5.21 3.01 -1.21
CA LYS A 6 6.30 2.40 -1.98
C LYS A 6 7.62 2.46 -1.20
N GLY A 7 8.00 3.62 -0.68
CA GLY A 7 9.24 3.76 0.10
C GLY A 7 9.30 2.84 1.32
N ILE A 8 8.18 2.67 2.04
CA ILE A 8 8.08 1.73 3.16
C ILE A 8 8.23 0.29 2.67
N LEU A 9 7.54 -0.11 1.59
CA LEU A 9 7.63 -1.45 1.03
C LEU A 9 9.03 -1.76 0.50
N MET A 10 9.68 -0.77 -0.13
CA MET A 10 11.06 -0.89 -0.59
C MET A 10 12.01 -1.15 0.59
N ALA A 11 11.88 -0.41 1.68
CA ALA A 11 12.72 -0.59 2.87
C ALA A 11 12.41 -1.89 3.65
N ALA A 12 11.13 -2.23 3.81
CA ALA A 12 10.69 -3.37 4.62
C ALA A 12 10.86 -4.73 3.92
N LEU A 13 10.65 -4.77 2.60
CA LEU A 13 10.67 -6.00 1.79
C LEU A 13 11.84 -6.04 0.80
N ASN A 14 12.74 -5.06 0.87
CA ASN A 14 13.88 -4.91 -0.04
C ASN A 14 13.47 -4.94 -1.52
N LEU A 15 12.35 -4.29 -1.83
CA LEU A 15 11.77 -4.22 -3.18
C LEU A 15 12.32 -3.02 -3.95
N THR A 16 12.34 -3.15 -5.27
CA THR A 16 12.49 -2.00 -6.17
C THR A 16 11.18 -1.23 -6.29
N GLU A 17 11.24 0.02 -6.78
CA GLU A 17 10.04 0.85 -6.93
C GLU A 17 8.94 0.20 -7.81
N PRO A 18 9.26 -0.42 -8.97
CA PRO A 18 8.27 -1.15 -9.76
C PRO A 18 7.64 -2.31 -9.00
N GLN A 19 8.44 -3.05 -8.22
CA GLN A 19 7.93 -4.18 -7.44
C GLN A 19 7.02 -3.72 -6.29
N ALA A 20 7.36 -2.62 -5.62
CA ALA A 20 6.51 -2.03 -4.59
C ALA A 20 5.18 -1.53 -5.17
N PHE A 21 5.20 -0.96 -6.37
CA PHE A 21 3.97 -0.56 -7.07
C PHE A 21 3.10 -1.77 -7.46
N SER A 22 3.69 -2.81 -8.05
CA SER A 22 2.98 -4.05 -8.35
C SER A 22 2.42 -4.73 -7.11
N TRP A 23 3.12 -4.64 -5.97
CA TRP A 23 2.62 -5.14 -4.69
C TRP A 23 1.34 -4.42 -4.27
N ILE A 24 1.31 -3.08 -4.35
CA ILE A 24 0.12 -2.28 -4.00
C ILE A 24 -1.05 -2.62 -4.93
N GLN A 25 -0.79 -2.78 -6.24
CA GLN A 25 -1.81 -3.20 -7.20
C GLN A 25 -2.37 -4.58 -6.87
N LYS A 26 -1.52 -5.56 -6.60
CA LYS A 26 -1.94 -6.92 -6.26
C LYS A 26 -2.75 -6.94 -4.96
N ALA A 27 -2.27 -6.26 -3.92
CA ALA A 27 -2.98 -6.16 -2.66
C ALA A 27 -4.34 -5.44 -2.80
N ALA A 28 -4.45 -4.47 -3.72
CA ALA A 28 -5.72 -3.81 -4.04
C ALA A 28 -6.70 -4.78 -4.70
N MET A 29 -6.25 -5.57 -5.67
CA MET A 29 -7.07 -6.59 -6.33
C MET A 29 -7.51 -7.69 -5.36
N ASP A 30 -6.57 -8.25 -4.59
CA ASP A 30 -6.81 -9.36 -3.66
C ASP A 30 -7.82 -8.96 -2.57
N ARG A 31 -7.79 -7.70 -2.13
CA ARG A 31 -8.67 -7.16 -1.10
C ARG A 31 -9.91 -6.44 -1.63
N ARG A 32 -10.05 -6.35 -2.97
CA ARG A 32 -11.08 -5.54 -3.66
C ARG A 32 -11.14 -4.10 -3.16
N LEU A 33 -9.98 -3.53 -2.88
CA LEU A 33 -9.79 -2.15 -2.45
C LEU A 33 -9.21 -1.32 -3.59
N THR A 34 -9.25 -0.01 -3.46
CA THR A 34 -8.51 0.90 -4.32
C THR A 34 -7.02 0.91 -3.95
N MET A 35 -6.15 1.20 -4.92
CA MET A 35 -4.71 1.36 -4.66
C MET A 35 -4.41 2.43 -3.59
N LYS A 36 -5.28 3.46 -3.48
CA LYS A 36 -5.11 4.54 -2.50
C LYS A 36 -5.35 4.04 -1.08
N GLU A 37 -6.37 3.20 -0.87
CA GLU A 37 -6.68 2.60 0.44
C GLU A 37 -5.59 1.63 0.87
N VAL A 38 -5.10 0.81 -0.05
CA VAL A 38 -3.96 -0.07 0.23
C VAL A 38 -2.70 0.73 0.55
N ALA A 39 -2.40 1.77 -0.21
CA ALA A 39 -1.28 2.64 0.08
C ALA A 39 -1.43 3.36 1.42
N LEU A 40 -2.64 3.77 1.79
CA LEU A 40 -2.92 4.34 3.12
C LEU A 40 -2.71 3.29 4.21
N ALA A 41 -3.17 2.05 4.03
CA ALA A 41 -2.95 0.97 4.98
C ALA A 41 -1.48 0.61 5.19
N VAL A 42 -0.66 0.75 4.14
CA VAL A 42 0.80 0.55 4.23
C VAL A 42 1.48 1.74 4.89
N ALA A 43 1.11 2.97 4.53
CA ALA A 43 1.78 4.17 5.00
C ALA A 43 1.35 4.59 6.41
N GLU A 44 0.09 4.35 6.75
CA GLU A 44 -0.60 4.81 7.96
C GLU A 44 -1.63 3.75 8.41
N PRO A 45 -1.17 2.60 8.94
CA PRO A 45 -2.05 1.50 9.34
C PRO A 45 -3.09 1.92 10.40
N ASP A 46 -2.77 2.87 11.28
CA ASP A 46 -3.72 3.44 12.26
C ASP A 46 -4.84 4.27 11.61
N GLN A 47 -4.62 4.86 10.44
CA GLN A 47 -5.64 5.62 9.71
C GLN A 47 -6.54 4.70 8.85
N ALA A 48 -6.05 3.54 8.44
CA ALA A 48 -6.83 2.59 7.65
C ALA A 48 -8.02 2.00 8.41
N LYS A 49 -7.97 1.93 9.74
CA LYS A 49 -9.10 1.55 10.60
C LYS A 49 -10.27 2.54 10.60
N LYS A 50 -10.07 3.78 10.13
CA LYS A 50 -11.12 4.80 10.05
C LYS A 50 -11.90 4.80 8.74
N LEU A 51 -11.48 3.97 7.78
CA LEU A 51 -12.21 3.74 6.55
C LEU A 51 -13.19 2.58 6.80
N ASP A 52 -14.15 2.83 7.69
CA ASP A 52 -15.34 1.99 7.83
C ASP A 52 -16.18 2.16 6.55
N PHE A 53 -16.04 1.20 5.63
CA PHE A 53 -16.97 0.99 4.51
C PHE A 53 -18.02 -0.05 4.92
#